data_AF-A0A0P0EC87-F1
#
_entry.id   AF-A0A0P0EC87-F1
#
_cell.length_a   1.000
_cell.length_b   1.000
_cell.length_c   1.000
_cell.angle_alpha   90.00
_cell.angle_beta   90.00
_cell.angle_gamma   90.00
#
_symmetry.space_group_name_H-M   'P 1'
#
loop_
_entity.id
_entity.type
_entity.pdbx_description
1 polymer ?
#
loop_
_entity_poly.entity_id
_entity_poly.type
_entity_poly.pdbx_seq_one_letter_code
_entity_poly.pdbx_strand_id
1 'polypeptide(L)'
;MKWYRQYGWDRESSGIADQLARASDTSIGTLERGGIFETKGGKARLLAPGQLEDSWDIETDERVSVWEATIRLAAVMAKHGADQVASLLPAVQARLNLDAVKELGFLLFHEAEKKHDAKDAILFNGLVSAWGDVNEQARKHGGAPRAVQQAFDFDEDGD
;
A
#
# COMPACT_ATOMS: atom_id res chain seq x y z
N MET A 1 -1.26 -12.85 0.54
CA MET A 1 -0.05 -13.71 0.58
C MET A 1 -0.27 -15.13 0.03
N LYS A 2 -1.20 -15.94 0.56
CA LYS A 2 -1.37 -17.35 0.12
C LYS A 2 -1.55 -17.51 -1.40
N TRP A 3 -2.37 -16.66 -2.02
CA TRP A 3 -2.56 -16.63 -3.48
C TRP A 3 -1.26 -16.32 -4.22
N TYR A 4 -0.62 -15.19 -3.91
CA TYR A 4 0.61 -14.75 -4.57
C TYR A 4 1.74 -15.80 -4.52
N ARG A 5 1.93 -16.48 -3.38
CA ARG A 5 2.89 -17.57 -3.26
C ARG A 5 2.66 -18.66 -4.31
N GLN A 6 1.42 -19.10 -4.48
CA GLN A 6 1.06 -20.20 -5.37
C GLN A 6 0.95 -19.78 -6.83
N TYR A 7 0.30 -18.65 -7.09
CA TYR A 7 -0.16 -18.25 -8.43
C TYR A 7 0.41 -16.91 -8.89
N GLY A 8 1.16 -16.19 -8.04
CA GLY A 8 1.64 -14.85 -8.37
C GLY A 8 0.50 -13.91 -8.77
N TRP A 9 0.64 -13.30 -9.94
CA TRP A 9 -0.35 -12.42 -10.58
C TRP A 9 -1.27 -13.16 -11.58
N ASP A 10 -1.06 -14.46 -11.78
CA ASP A 10 -1.76 -15.24 -12.79
C ASP A 10 -3.21 -15.57 -12.40
N ARG A 11 -3.98 -15.91 -13.43
CA ARG A 11 -5.38 -16.31 -13.30
C ARG A 11 -5.51 -17.79 -12.96
N GLU A 12 -6.33 -18.07 -11.95
CA GLU A 12 -6.71 -19.42 -11.56
C GLU A 12 -8.20 -19.49 -11.18
N SER A 13 -8.74 -20.68 -10.91
CA SER A 13 -10.14 -20.94 -10.55
C SER A 13 -10.64 -20.01 -9.43
N SER A 14 -11.78 -19.37 -9.68
CA SER A 14 -12.47 -18.57 -8.66
C SER A 14 -12.95 -19.42 -7.47
N GLY A 15 -13.14 -20.74 -7.67
CA GLY A 15 -13.45 -21.66 -6.58
C GLY A 15 -12.27 -21.85 -5.62
N ILE A 16 -11.05 -21.92 -6.14
CA ILE A 16 -9.83 -21.96 -5.30
C ILE A 16 -9.65 -20.62 -4.59
N ALA A 17 -9.91 -19.51 -5.28
CA ALA A 17 -9.83 -18.18 -4.69
C ALA A 17 -10.79 -18.01 -3.51
N ASP A 18 -12.03 -18.48 -3.65
CA ASP A 18 -13.06 -18.43 -2.61
C ASP A 18 -12.66 -19.26 -1.38
N GLN A 19 -12.11 -20.47 -1.58
CA GLN A 19 -11.59 -21.28 -0.49
C GLN A 19 -10.44 -20.59 0.26
N LEU A 20 -9.48 -20.03 -0.48
CA LEU A 20 -8.35 -19.30 0.12
C LEU A 20 -8.79 -18.04 0.85
N ALA A 21 -9.77 -17.30 0.30
CA ALA A 21 -10.33 -16.11 0.92
C ALA A 21 -11.00 -16.44 2.26
N ARG A 22 -11.86 -17.47 2.30
CA ARG A 22 -12.52 -17.92 3.54
C ARG A 22 -11.52 -18.41 4.58
N ALA A 23 -10.50 -19.16 4.16
CA ALA A 23 -9.41 -19.61 5.03
C ALA A 23 -8.46 -18.47 5.50
N SER A 24 -8.76 -17.23 5.11
CA SER A 24 -8.05 -16.01 5.50
C SER A 24 -9.03 -14.95 6.04
N ASP A 25 -10.20 -15.38 6.53
CA ASP A 25 -11.23 -14.53 7.14
C ASP A 25 -11.65 -13.34 6.24
N THR A 26 -11.69 -13.57 4.92
CA THR A 26 -12.12 -12.59 3.92
C THR A 26 -13.02 -13.24 2.86
N SER A 27 -13.43 -12.47 1.86
CA SER A 27 -14.24 -12.94 0.73
C SER A 27 -13.75 -12.35 -0.58
N ILE A 28 -14.02 -13.00 -1.70
CA ILE A 28 -13.73 -12.46 -3.04
C ILE A 28 -14.33 -11.05 -3.18
N GLY A 29 -15.60 -10.86 -2.82
CA GLY A 29 -16.23 -9.55 -2.93
C GLY A 29 -15.57 -8.48 -2.07
N THR A 30 -14.99 -8.83 -0.92
CA THR A 30 -14.18 -7.89 -0.12
C THR A 30 -12.88 -7.52 -0.83
N LEU A 31 -12.21 -8.49 -1.45
CA LEU A 31 -10.96 -8.27 -2.19
C LEU A 31 -11.17 -7.46 -3.48
N GLU A 32 -12.28 -7.70 -4.18
CA GLU A 32 -12.66 -6.93 -5.38
C GLU A 32 -13.07 -5.50 -5.03
N ARG A 33 -13.86 -5.30 -3.96
CA ARG A 33 -14.19 -3.95 -3.47
C ARG A 33 -12.97 -3.19 -2.99
N GLY A 34 -11.97 -3.88 -2.44
CA GLY A 34 -10.67 -3.29 -2.10
C GLY A 34 -9.75 -3.11 -3.30
N GLY A 35 -10.23 -3.34 -4.54
CA GLY A 35 -9.47 -3.05 -5.75
C GLY A 35 -8.18 -3.85 -5.94
N ILE A 36 -8.00 -4.97 -5.23
CA ILE A 36 -6.75 -5.78 -5.30
C ILE A 36 -6.94 -7.12 -6.01
N PHE A 37 -8.16 -7.44 -6.41
CA PHE A 37 -8.52 -8.74 -6.97
C PHE A 37 -9.57 -8.58 -8.06
N GLU A 38 -9.57 -9.48 -9.04
CA GLU A 38 -10.54 -9.53 -10.13
C GLU A 38 -11.05 -10.95 -10.32
N THR A 39 -12.37 -11.11 -10.48
CA THR A 39 -12.97 -12.34 -10.99
C THR A 39 -13.68 -12.13 -12.33
N LYS A 40 -13.39 -13.02 -13.30
CA LYS A 40 -13.97 -12.97 -14.64
C LYS A 40 -13.94 -14.35 -15.28
N GLY A 41 -15.08 -14.79 -15.81
CA GLY A 41 -15.17 -16.04 -16.59
C GLY A 41 -14.79 -17.30 -15.79
N GLY A 42 -15.19 -17.38 -14.51
CA GLY A 42 -14.85 -18.50 -13.62
C GLY A 42 -13.38 -18.52 -13.14
N LYS A 43 -12.61 -17.48 -13.48
CA LYS A 43 -11.25 -17.28 -13.04
C LYS A 43 -11.14 -16.07 -12.12
N ALA A 44 -10.07 -16.05 -11.35
CA ALA A 44 -9.73 -15.11 -10.30
C ALA A 44 -8.23 -14.78 -10.39
N ARG A 45 -7.83 -13.58 -10.01
CA ARG A 45 -6.41 -13.19 -9.84
C ARG A 45 -6.24 -11.97 -8.96
N LEU A 46 -5.03 -11.81 -8.41
CA LEU A 46 -4.55 -10.54 -7.88
C LEU A 46 -4.33 -9.54 -9.01
N LEU A 47 -4.54 -8.26 -8.72
CA LEU A 47 -4.14 -7.18 -9.61
C LEU A 47 -2.64 -6.90 -9.44
N ALA A 48 -1.93 -6.87 -10.56
CA ALA A 48 -0.49 -6.61 -10.59
C ALA A 48 -0.20 -5.11 -10.32
N PRO A 49 1.02 -4.76 -9.87
CA PRO A 49 1.41 -3.37 -9.56
C PRO A 49 1.06 -2.38 -10.67
N GLY A 50 1.32 -2.73 -11.94
CA GLY A 50 1.02 -1.90 -13.11
C GLY A 50 -0.46 -1.63 -13.36
N GLN A 51 -1.36 -2.36 -12.68
CA GLN A 51 -2.81 -2.16 -12.74
C GLN A 51 -3.35 -1.40 -11.53
N LEU A 52 -2.49 -1.11 -10.55
CA LEU A 52 -2.81 -0.31 -9.37
C LEU A 52 -2.17 1.08 -9.45
N GLU A 53 -1.78 1.50 -10.66
CA GLU A 53 -1.11 2.78 -10.91
C GLU A 53 -2.07 3.97 -11.11
N ASP A 54 -3.38 3.72 -11.23
CA ASP A 54 -4.38 4.79 -11.29
C ASP A 54 -4.33 5.65 -10.03
N SER A 55 -4.84 6.88 -10.11
CA SER A 55 -4.79 7.91 -9.04
C SER A 55 -5.24 7.33 -7.70
N TRP A 56 -4.27 6.92 -6.88
CA TRP A 56 -4.52 6.35 -5.57
C TRP A 56 -4.73 7.48 -4.57
N ASP A 57 -5.95 7.59 -4.08
CA ASP A 57 -6.32 8.52 -3.04
C ASP A 57 -6.62 7.76 -1.75
N ILE A 58 -5.62 7.72 -0.87
CA ILE A 58 -5.67 7.03 0.44
C ILE A 58 -6.74 7.66 1.35
N GLU A 59 -7.08 8.93 1.14
CA GLU A 59 -8.03 9.64 2.00
C GLU A 59 -9.47 9.24 1.68
N THR A 60 -9.78 9.04 0.40
CA THR A 60 -11.13 8.68 -0.08
C THR A 60 -11.33 7.17 -0.27
N ASP A 61 -10.25 6.39 -0.26
CA ASP A 61 -10.33 4.93 -0.33
C ASP A 61 -10.93 4.35 0.95
N GLU A 62 -12.14 3.79 0.83
CA GLU A 62 -12.90 3.23 1.94
C GLU A 62 -12.24 1.99 2.57
N ARG A 63 -11.36 1.30 1.84
CA ARG A 63 -10.86 -0.03 2.23
C ARG A 63 -9.37 -0.25 1.90
N VAL A 64 -8.55 0.73 2.23
CA VAL A 64 -7.08 0.57 2.16
C VAL A 64 -6.63 -0.60 3.03
N SER A 65 -5.94 -1.56 2.40
CA SER A 65 -5.35 -2.71 3.10
C SER A 65 -3.82 -2.64 3.12
N VAL A 66 -3.18 -3.34 4.06
CA VAL A 66 -1.71 -3.48 4.08
C VAL A 66 -1.21 -4.06 2.76
N TRP A 67 -1.93 -5.04 2.18
CA TRP A 67 -1.60 -5.59 0.87
C TRP A 67 -1.58 -4.52 -0.20
N GLU A 68 -2.69 -3.80 -0.36
CA GLU A 68 -2.81 -2.74 -1.36
C GLU A 68 -1.72 -1.69 -1.20
N ALA A 69 -1.54 -1.17 0.01
CA ALA A 69 -0.54 -0.14 0.30
C ALA A 69 0.86 -0.62 -0.04
N THR A 70 1.24 -1.85 0.31
CA THR A 70 2.56 -2.40 -0.05
C THR A 70 2.74 -2.47 -1.56
N ILE A 71 1.76 -2.98 -2.32
CA ILE A 71 1.89 -3.10 -3.78
C ILE A 71 1.95 -1.72 -4.45
N ARG A 72 1.08 -0.79 -4.04
CA ARG A 72 1.03 0.56 -4.60
C ARG A 72 2.27 1.38 -4.26
N LEU A 73 2.75 1.35 -3.01
CA LEU A 73 3.99 2.05 -2.64
C LEU A 73 5.20 1.49 -3.37
N ALA A 74 5.26 0.17 -3.63
CA ALA A 74 6.32 -0.42 -4.44
C ALA A 74 6.23 0.02 -5.91
N ALA A 75 5.02 0.08 -6.48
CA ALA A 75 4.81 0.60 -7.83
C ALA A 75 5.23 2.08 -7.94
N VAL A 76 4.82 2.91 -6.98
CA VAL A 76 5.21 4.33 -6.89
C VAL A 76 6.71 4.47 -6.72
N MET A 77 7.36 3.65 -5.88
CA MET A 77 8.81 3.64 -5.73
C MET A 77 9.50 3.36 -7.07
N ALA A 78 9.07 2.33 -7.79
CA ALA A 78 9.69 1.94 -9.06
C ALA A 78 9.52 2.99 -10.16
N LYS A 79 8.40 3.73 -10.15
CA LYS A 79 8.03 4.68 -11.21
C LYS A 79 8.46 6.12 -10.92
N HIS A 80 8.34 6.55 -9.66
CA HIS A 80 8.47 7.94 -9.22
C HIS A 80 9.56 8.16 -8.17
N GLY A 81 10.11 7.09 -7.58
CA GLY A 81 11.19 7.16 -6.61
C GLY A 81 10.75 7.52 -5.19
N ALA A 82 11.75 7.65 -4.32
CA ALA A 82 11.58 7.77 -2.87
C ALA A 82 10.80 9.01 -2.44
N ASP A 83 11.01 10.17 -3.07
CA ASP A 83 10.35 11.42 -2.70
C ASP A 83 8.82 11.31 -2.81
N GLN A 84 8.32 10.69 -3.89
CA GLN A 84 6.89 10.49 -4.08
C GLN A 84 6.31 9.54 -3.04
N VAL A 85 7.02 8.46 -2.72
CA VAL A 85 6.61 7.53 -1.65
C VAL A 85 6.57 8.23 -0.29
N ALA A 86 7.59 9.06 0.01
CA ALA A 86 7.68 9.81 1.26
C ALA A 86 6.51 10.78 1.44
N SER A 87 6.04 11.40 0.34
CA SER A 87 4.87 12.28 0.36
C SER A 87 3.56 11.57 0.70
N LEU A 88 3.44 10.27 0.38
CA LEU A 88 2.25 9.45 0.63
C LEU A 88 2.23 8.83 2.03
N LEU A 89 3.40 8.59 2.64
CA LEU A 89 3.51 7.89 3.92
C LEU A 89 2.69 8.50 5.06
N PRO A 90 2.55 9.83 5.24
CA PRO A 90 1.69 10.38 6.29
C PRO A 90 0.22 9.94 6.17
N ALA A 91 -0.32 9.93 4.95
CA ALA A 91 -1.69 9.48 4.70
C ALA A 91 -1.84 7.97 4.93
N VAL A 92 -0.86 7.17 4.50
CA VAL A 92 -0.83 5.72 4.77
C VAL A 92 -0.79 5.46 6.28
N GLN A 93 0.07 6.17 7.02
CA GLN A 93 0.23 6.03 8.47
C GLN A 93 -1.05 6.37 9.24
N ALA A 94 -1.86 7.31 8.74
CA ALA A 94 -3.14 7.66 9.34
C ALA A 94 -4.19 6.52 9.26
N ARG A 95 -4.01 5.58 8.33
CA ARG A 95 -4.94 4.46 8.08
C ARG A 95 -4.38 3.10 8.49
N LEU A 96 -3.06 2.92 8.42
CA LEU A 96 -2.39 1.63 8.51
C LEU A 96 -1.13 1.69 9.40
N ASN A 97 -0.76 0.52 9.93
CA ASN A 97 0.54 0.34 10.56
C ASN A 97 1.64 0.24 9.49
N LEU A 98 2.54 1.22 9.44
CA LEU A 98 3.67 1.26 8.51
C LEU A 98 4.65 0.09 8.69
N ASP A 99 4.81 -0.44 9.91
CA ASP A 99 5.66 -1.62 10.13
C ASP A 99 5.09 -2.86 9.43
N ALA A 100 3.76 -3.03 9.44
CA ALA A 100 3.11 -4.13 8.73
C ALA A 100 3.28 -4.02 7.21
N VAL A 101 3.27 -2.80 6.67
CA VAL A 101 3.51 -2.53 5.23
C VAL A 101 4.95 -2.90 4.85
N LYS A 102 5.92 -2.51 5.69
CA LYS A 102 7.34 -2.84 5.52
C LYS A 102 7.58 -4.35 5.60
N GLU A 103 7.05 -5.00 6.64
CA GLU A 103 7.18 -6.44 6.86
C GLU A 103 6.57 -7.22 5.69
N LEU A 104 5.39 -6.82 5.20
CA LEU A 104 4.80 -7.44 4.02
C LEU A 104 5.68 -7.23 2.77
N GLY A 105 6.29 -6.06 2.60
CA GLY A 105 7.27 -5.81 1.54
C GLY A 105 8.45 -6.78 1.58
N PHE A 106 9.04 -7.00 2.76
CA PHE A 106 10.10 -7.99 2.95
C PHE A 106 9.64 -9.42 2.62
N LEU A 107 8.44 -9.81 3.08
CA LEU A 107 7.89 -11.14 2.79
C LEU A 107 7.66 -11.36 1.30
N LEU A 108 7.18 -10.33 0.59
CA LEU A 108 6.97 -10.37 -0.86
C LEU A 108 8.29 -10.43 -1.62
N PHE A 109 9.28 -9.62 -1.23
CA PHE A 109 10.64 -9.69 -1.78
C PHE A 109 11.21 -11.10 -1.67
N HIS A 110 11.21 -11.67 -0.47
CA HIS A 110 11.78 -13.00 -0.24
C HIS A 110 11.00 -14.12 -0.95
N GLU A 111 9.68 -13.96 -1.10
CA GLU A 111 8.87 -14.89 -1.89
C GLU A 111 9.20 -14.80 -3.39
N ALA A 112 9.39 -13.59 -3.92
CA ALA A 112 9.80 -13.38 -5.31
C ALA A 112 11.19 -13.98 -5.59
N GLU A 113 12.14 -13.84 -4.66
CA GLU A 113 13.46 -14.50 -4.75
C GLU A 113 13.35 -16.02 -4.83
N LYS A 114 12.54 -16.62 -3.95
CA LYS A 114 12.29 -18.07 -3.95
C LYS A 114 11.69 -18.57 -5.26
N LYS A 115 10.85 -17.74 -5.89
CA LYS A 115 10.21 -18.03 -7.17
C LYS A 115 11.10 -17.71 -8.37
N HIS A 116 12.32 -17.17 -8.15
CA HIS A 116 13.20 -16.64 -9.19
C HIS A 116 12.53 -15.57 -10.07
N ASP A 117 11.57 -14.82 -9.52
CA ASP A 117 10.93 -13.70 -10.21
C ASP A 117 11.75 -12.43 -10.00
N ALA A 118 12.66 -12.16 -10.93
CA ALA A 118 13.55 -11.02 -10.85
C ALA A 118 12.79 -9.67 -10.87
N LYS A 119 11.64 -9.58 -11.55
CA LYS A 119 10.90 -8.32 -11.67
C LYS A 119 10.27 -7.95 -10.34
N ASP A 120 9.57 -8.89 -9.73
CA ASP A 120 8.94 -8.68 -8.42
C ASP A 120 10.00 -8.52 -7.31
N ALA A 121 11.11 -9.26 -7.38
CA ALA A 121 12.20 -9.11 -6.43
C ALA A 121 12.79 -7.69 -6.47
N ILE A 122 13.08 -7.15 -7.66
CA ILE A 122 13.56 -5.77 -7.82
C ILE A 122 12.52 -4.76 -7.29
N LEU A 123 11.25 -4.96 -7.64
CA LEU A 123 10.16 -4.08 -7.22
C LEU A 123 10.05 -3.96 -5.70
N PHE A 124 9.94 -5.09 -4.99
CA PHE A 124 9.77 -5.08 -3.54
C PHE A 124 11.07 -4.71 -2.81
N ASN A 125 12.22 -5.12 -3.32
CA ASN A 125 13.51 -4.72 -2.75
C ASN A 125 13.70 -3.20 -2.82
N GLY A 126 13.30 -2.55 -3.92
CA GLY A 126 13.37 -1.10 -4.05
C GLY A 126 12.64 -0.37 -2.92
N LEU A 127 11.40 -0.78 -2.61
CA LEU A 127 10.63 -0.21 -1.50
C LEU A 127 11.31 -0.46 -0.14
N VAL A 128 11.72 -1.72 0.09
CA VAL A 128 12.20 -2.19 1.38
C VAL A 128 13.58 -1.61 1.72
N SER A 129 14.48 -1.55 0.75
CA SER A 129 15.84 -1.01 0.93
C SER A 129 15.83 0.49 1.21
N ALA A 130 14.94 1.25 0.56
CA ALA A 130 14.80 2.69 0.75
C ALA A 130 13.93 3.07 1.96
N TRP A 131 13.37 2.10 2.70
CA TRP A 131 12.34 2.37 3.71
C TRP A 131 12.79 3.34 4.81
N GLY A 132 14.06 3.24 5.25
CA GLY A 132 14.63 4.14 6.25
C GLY A 132 14.62 5.59 5.78
N ASP A 133 15.17 5.82 4.58
CA ASP A 133 15.29 7.15 3.98
C ASP A 133 13.92 7.76 3.68
N VAL A 134 12.99 6.97 3.11
CA VAL A 134 11.62 7.40 2.83
C VAL A 134 10.90 7.82 4.12
N ASN A 135 11.05 7.04 5.20
CA ASN A 135 10.40 7.36 6.47
C ASN A 135 11.01 8.60 7.14
N GLU A 136 12.30 8.84 6.98
CA GLU A 136 12.94 10.09 7.42
C GLU A 136 12.42 11.29 6.61
N GLN A 137 12.34 11.17 5.29
CA GLN A 137 11.80 12.20 4.41
C GLN A 137 10.32 12.50 4.71
N ALA A 138 9.51 11.48 4.98
CA ALA A 138 8.09 11.61 5.32
C ALA A 138 7.83 12.51 6.53
N ARG A 139 8.76 12.57 7.50
CA ARG A 139 8.66 13.47 8.66
C ARG A 139 8.64 14.94 8.27
N LYS A 140 9.25 15.30 7.13
CA LYS A 140 9.23 16.66 6.58
C LYS A 140 7.85 17.02 6.00
N HIS A 141 7.09 16.02 5.55
CA HIS A 141 5.72 16.20 5.05
C HIS A 141 4.67 16.21 6.18
N GLY A 142 4.90 15.47 7.27
CA GLY A 142 4.05 15.50 8.47
C GLY A 142 4.29 16.71 9.38
N GLY A 143 5.29 17.52 9.09
CA GLY A 143 5.75 18.68 9.86
C GLY A 143 5.16 20.02 9.41
N ALA A 144 3.84 20.13 9.34
CA ALA A 144 3.18 21.42 9.47
C ALA A 144 2.07 21.28 10.52
N PRO A 145 2.28 21.70 11.78
CA PRO A 145 1.14 22.05 12.59
C PRO A 145 0.41 23.13 11.80
N ARG A 146 -0.86 22.88 11.50
CA ARG A 146 -1.79 23.95 11.12
C ARG A 146 -1.80 24.88 12.32
N ALA A 147 -0.92 25.87 12.31
CA ALA A 147 -0.89 26.92 13.31
C ALA A 147 -2.23 27.63 13.16
N VAL A 148 -3.20 27.22 13.97
CA VAL A 148 -4.31 28.08 14.31
C VAL A 148 -3.65 29.26 15.00
N GLN A 149 -3.37 30.30 14.23
CA GLN A 149 -3.16 31.63 14.75
C GLN A 149 -4.48 32.01 15.43
N GLN A 150 -4.63 31.60 16.69
CA GLN A 150 -5.49 32.32 17.62
C GLN A 150 -4.82 33.67 17.80
N ALA A 151 -5.25 34.63 16.99
CA ALA A 151 -5.09 36.04 17.31
C ALA A 151 -5.88 36.27 18.61
N PHE A 152 -5.16 36.22 19.73
CA PHE A 152 -5.66 36.82 20.96
C PHE A 152 -5.48 38.31 20.80
N ASP A 153 -6.51 38.94 20.24
CA ASP A 153 -6.74 40.37 20.37
C ASP A 153 -7.38 40.54 21.75
N PHE A 154 -6.62 41.10 22.69
CA PHE A 154 -7.18 41.63 23.93
C PHE A 154 -6.77 43.10 23.96
N ASP A 155 -7.76 43.93 23.61
CA ASP A 155 -7.74 45.37 23.64
C ASP A 155 -7.15 45.90 24.96
N GLU A 156 -6.32 46.92 24.80
CA GLU A 156 -5.69 47.71 25.84
C GLU A 156 -6.65 48.86 26.19
N ASP A 157 -7.55 48.65 27.16
CA ASP A 157 -8.20 49.72 27.91
C ASP A 157 -7.31 50.00 29.14
N GLY A 158 -6.63 51.14 29.32
CA GLY A 158 -7.10 52.50 29.17
C GLY A 158 -7.36 53.08 30.57
N ASP A 159 -6.38 53.79 31.14
CA ASP A 159 -6.58 54.85 32.15
C ASP A 159 -5.76 56.09 31.76
#